data_AF-A0A1J5AXG4-F1
#
_entry.id   AF-A0A1J5AXG4-F1
#
_cell.length_a   1.000
_cell.length_b   1.000
_cell.length_c   1.000
_cell.angle_alpha   90.00
_cell.angle_beta   90.00
_cell.angle_gamma   90.00
#
_symmetry.space_group_name_H-M   'P 1'
#
loop_
_entity.id
_entity.type
_entity.pdbx_description
1 polymer ?
#
loop_
_entity_poly.entity_id
_entity_poly.type
_entity_poly.pdbx_seq_one_letter_code
_entity_poly.pdbx_strand_id
1 'polypeptide(L)'
;MNDEFRKDSIFTKEMLSFIFENIEKEKVFTHYTHNEAIAQLIMDEGFKFNDSFYKTTQNIQDELVVLNYKHNLYEHYGEYMLIIGISDKLIEFIKKNINLSKLNMSVEDYISKTKQNKEEDYILPAIFIKGYIKYKSGEIVKNPKFLFNYQLKEFIEQL
;
A
#
# COMPACT_ATOMS: atom_id res chain seq x y z
N MET A 1 14.56 20.19 -6.73
CA MET A 1 14.84 19.22 -5.66
C MET A 1 16.25 18.70 -5.90
N ASN A 2 17.20 18.95 -4.99
CA ASN A 2 18.65 18.75 -5.21
C ASN A 2 19.01 17.25 -5.29
N ASP A 3 19.78 16.88 -6.32
CA ASP A 3 20.22 15.50 -6.61
C ASP A 3 21.28 14.95 -5.62
N GLU A 4 21.85 15.78 -4.74
CA GLU A 4 22.93 15.36 -3.83
C GLU A 4 22.50 14.41 -2.71
N PHE A 5 21.22 14.40 -2.31
CA PHE A 5 20.71 13.53 -1.23
C PHE A 5 20.40 12.09 -1.68
N ARG A 6 20.52 11.77 -2.97
CA ARG A 6 20.21 10.43 -3.51
C ARG A 6 21.35 9.42 -3.38
N LYS A 7 22.54 9.85 -2.98
CA LYS A 7 23.75 8.99 -2.98
C LYS A 7 23.78 7.93 -1.87
N ASP A 8 23.03 8.13 -0.79
CA ASP A 8 23.03 7.24 0.39
C ASP A 8 21.74 6.40 0.53
N SER A 9 20.86 6.42 -0.47
CA SER A 9 19.64 5.61 -0.43
C SER A 9 19.89 4.21 -1.00
N ILE A 10 19.40 3.19 -0.30
CA ILE A 10 19.34 1.81 -0.81
C ILE A 10 18.38 1.67 -2.00
N PHE A 11 17.51 2.66 -2.21
CA PHE A 11 16.56 2.69 -3.31
C PHE A 11 17.18 3.30 -4.56
N THR A 12 17.17 2.56 -5.66
CA THR A 12 17.56 3.11 -6.97
C THR A 12 16.53 4.15 -7.43
N LYS A 13 16.90 4.94 -8.45
CA LYS A 13 16.00 5.91 -9.06
C LYS A 13 14.72 5.25 -9.58
N GLU A 14 14.84 4.06 -10.17
CA GLU A 14 13.71 3.27 -10.70
C GLU A 14 12.78 2.83 -9.58
N MET A 15 13.33 2.37 -8.45
CA MET A 15 12.54 1.98 -7.27
C MET A 15 11.79 3.18 -6.71
N LEU A 16 12.47 4.33 -6.54
CA LEU A 16 11.83 5.56 -6.04
C LEU A 16 10.74 6.05 -6.99
N SER A 17 10.99 6.03 -8.30
CA SER A 17 9.98 6.38 -9.30
C SER A 17 8.76 5.46 -9.24
N PHE A 18 8.94 4.18 -8.93
CA PHE A 18 7.83 3.24 -8.78
C PHE A 18 7.05 3.45 -7.46
N ILE A 19 7.75 3.63 -6.34
CA ILE A 19 7.12 3.86 -5.02
C ILE A 19 6.26 5.13 -5.05
N PHE A 20 6.85 6.22 -5.57
CA PHE A 20 6.23 7.55 -5.58
C PHE A 20 5.43 7.85 -6.84
N GLU A 21 5.18 6.85 -7.68
CA GLU A 21 4.37 6.97 -8.89
C GLU A 21 2.95 7.46 -8.52
N ASN A 22 2.65 8.74 -8.73
CA ASN A 22 1.40 9.43 -8.38
C ASN A 22 1.21 9.85 -6.91
N ILE A 23 2.28 9.99 -6.12
CA ILE A 23 2.18 10.35 -4.69
C ILE A 23 1.42 11.65 -4.37
N GLU A 24 1.28 12.57 -5.33
CA GLU A 24 0.47 13.78 -5.18
C GLU A 24 -1.06 13.52 -5.19
N LYS A 25 -1.48 12.30 -5.52
CA LYS A 25 -2.89 11.94 -5.78
C LYS A 25 -3.31 10.63 -5.10
N GLU A 26 -2.41 10.05 -4.30
CA GLU A 26 -2.66 8.83 -3.57
C GLU A 26 -1.91 8.82 -2.25
N LYS A 27 -2.43 8.04 -1.31
CA LYS A 27 -1.65 7.57 -0.18
C LYS A 27 -0.94 6.29 -0.53
N VAL A 28 0.38 6.30 -0.31
CA VAL A 28 1.23 5.13 -0.48
C VAL A 28 1.47 4.48 0.87
N PHE A 29 1.42 3.15 0.92
CA PHE A 29 1.79 2.36 2.08
C PHE A 29 2.77 1.26 1.69
N THR A 30 3.59 0.83 2.64
CA THR A 30 4.51 -0.29 2.47
C THR A 30 4.27 -1.39 3.49
N HIS A 31 4.56 -2.62 3.07
CA HIS A 31 4.57 -3.80 3.92
C HIS A 31 5.75 -4.69 3.53
N TYR A 32 6.38 -5.35 4.50
CA TYR A 32 7.53 -6.23 4.27
C TYR A 32 7.16 -7.69 4.51
N THR A 33 7.64 -8.58 3.64
CA THR A 33 7.51 -10.02 3.83
C THR A 33 8.80 -10.75 3.45
N HIS A 34 9.08 -11.86 4.13
CA HIS A 34 10.24 -12.70 3.89
C HIS A 34 10.08 -13.65 2.69
N ASN A 35 8.86 -13.84 2.19
CA ASN A 35 8.56 -14.90 1.24
C ASN A 35 7.93 -14.32 -0.02
N GLU A 36 8.58 -14.54 -1.15
CA GLU A 36 8.08 -14.15 -2.47
C GLU A 36 6.71 -14.71 -2.78
N ALA A 37 6.45 -15.96 -2.38
CA ALA A 37 5.14 -16.58 -2.58
C ALA A 37 4.04 -15.84 -1.81
N ILE A 38 4.36 -15.24 -0.65
CA ILE A 38 3.42 -14.39 0.08
C ILE A 38 3.23 -13.05 -0.65
N ALA A 39 4.31 -12.43 -1.13
CA ALA A 39 4.22 -11.22 -1.92
C ALA A 39 3.33 -11.42 -3.16
N GLN A 40 3.54 -12.52 -3.89
CA GLN A 40 2.73 -12.90 -5.04
C GLN A 40 1.27 -13.21 -4.66
N LEU A 41 1.04 -13.91 -3.54
CA LEU A 41 -0.30 -14.16 -3.04
C LEU A 41 -1.06 -12.85 -2.75
N ILE A 42 -0.38 -11.86 -2.16
CA ILE A 42 -0.96 -10.54 -1.86
C ILE A 42 -1.28 -9.79 -3.16
N MET A 43 -0.41 -9.89 -4.16
CA MET A 43 -0.65 -9.31 -5.49
C MET A 43 -1.88 -9.89 -6.16
N ASP A 44 -2.13 -11.19 -5.95
CA ASP A 44 -3.21 -11.91 -6.61
C ASP A 44 -4.55 -11.85 -5.88
N GLU A 45 -4.54 -12.02 -4.57
CA GLU A 45 -5.73 -12.13 -3.72
C GLU A 45 -6.07 -10.84 -2.97
N GLY A 46 -5.12 -9.91 -2.86
CA GLY A 46 -5.21 -8.72 -2.01
C GLY A 46 -4.47 -8.88 -0.68
N PHE A 47 -4.37 -7.77 0.05
CA PHE A 47 -3.63 -7.69 1.31
C PHE A 47 -4.54 -8.05 2.49
N LYS A 48 -4.22 -9.15 3.16
CA LYS A 48 -4.95 -9.64 4.33
C LYS A 48 -4.37 -9.05 5.60
N PHE A 49 -5.22 -8.57 6.48
CA PHE A 49 -4.81 -8.05 7.78
C PHE A 49 -5.90 -8.28 8.85
N ASN A 50 -5.45 -8.28 10.09
CA ASN A 50 -6.29 -8.48 11.27
C ASN A 50 -6.26 -7.21 12.13
N ASP A 51 -7.38 -6.93 12.79
CA ASP A 51 -7.66 -5.76 13.63
C ASP A 51 -7.59 -4.39 12.92
N SER A 52 -6.45 -4.05 12.31
CA SER A 52 -6.21 -2.74 11.72
C SER A 52 -5.10 -2.78 10.67
N PHE A 53 -5.38 -2.15 9.52
CA PHE A 53 -4.43 -1.99 8.42
C PHE A 53 -3.11 -1.32 8.85
N TYR A 54 -3.19 -0.37 9.79
CA TYR A 54 -2.03 0.43 10.23
C TYR A 54 -1.09 -0.31 11.18
N LYS A 55 -1.49 -1.47 11.73
CA LYS A 55 -0.59 -2.31 12.54
C LYS A 55 0.45 -3.04 11.68
N THR A 56 0.14 -3.29 10.40
CA THR A 56 0.94 -4.13 9.52
C THR A 56 1.53 -3.37 8.34
N THR A 57 1.11 -2.13 8.11
CA THR A 57 1.57 -1.30 6.98
C THR A 57 2.10 0.04 7.46
N GLN A 58 2.95 0.66 6.64
CA GLN A 58 3.55 1.96 6.93
C GLN A 58 3.20 2.96 5.84
N ASN A 59 2.50 4.04 6.18
CA ASN A 59 2.25 5.11 5.22
C ASN A 59 3.57 5.79 4.81
N ILE A 60 3.83 6.00 3.53
CA ILE A 60 4.99 6.72 3.05
C ILE A 60 4.54 8.08 2.52
N GLN A 61 5.18 9.14 2.99
CA GLN A 61 5.10 10.49 2.43
C GLN A 61 6.28 10.70 1.47
N ASP A 62 6.19 11.61 0.50
CA ASP A 62 7.23 11.88 -0.52
C ASP A 62 8.49 12.54 0.07
N GLU A 63 9.07 11.84 1.04
CA GLU A 63 10.21 12.25 1.81
C GLU A 63 11.14 11.04 1.88
N LEU A 64 12.19 11.07 1.06
CA LEU A 64 13.20 10.01 0.99
C LEU A 64 13.78 9.66 2.36
N VAL A 65 13.90 10.66 3.24
CA VAL A 65 14.37 10.49 4.62
C VAL A 65 13.41 9.61 5.42
N VAL A 66 12.10 9.84 5.31
CA VAL A 66 11.06 9.05 5.97
C VAL A 66 11.03 7.63 5.41
N LEU A 67 11.16 7.47 4.09
CA LEU A 67 11.24 6.16 3.46
C LEU A 67 12.46 5.37 3.93
N ASN A 68 13.66 5.97 3.93
CA ASN A 68 14.89 5.32 4.41
C ASN A 68 14.78 4.95 5.91
N TYR A 69 14.23 5.85 6.73
CA TYR A 69 14.01 5.58 8.16
C TYR A 69 13.09 4.37 8.35
N LYS A 70 11.97 4.32 7.64
CA LYS A 70 11.02 3.20 7.70
C LYS A 70 11.65 1.92 7.15
N HIS A 71 12.42 2.01 6.08
CA HIS A 71 13.14 0.86 5.56
C HIS A 71 14.04 0.25 6.63
N ASN A 72 14.91 1.04 7.25
CA ASN A 72 15.82 0.55 8.30
C ASN A 72 15.09 -0.06 9.50
N LEU A 73 13.88 0.42 9.82
CA LEU A 73 13.06 -0.12 10.91
C LEU A 73 12.36 -1.44 10.58
N TYR A 74 12.07 -1.71 9.31
CA TYR A 74 11.19 -2.81 8.92
C TYR A 74 11.82 -3.81 7.96
N GLU A 75 13.03 -3.54 7.44
CA GLU A 75 13.71 -4.44 6.51
C GLU A 75 13.99 -5.83 7.09
N HIS A 76 14.11 -5.95 8.41
CA HIS A 76 14.29 -7.24 9.08
C HIS A 76 13.04 -8.12 9.04
N TYR A 77 11.87 -7.59 8.66
CA TYR A 77 10.65 -8.37 8.39
C TYR A 77 10.59 -8.94 6.96
N GLY A 78 11.61 -8.70 6.15
CA GLY A 78 11.86 -9.46 4.93
C GLY A 78 12.25 -8.62 3.72
N GLU A 79 12.71 -9.30 2.68
CA GLU A 79 13.35 -8.65 1.52
C GLU A 79 12.39 -8.17 0.43
N TYR A 80 11.11 -8.52 0.56
CA TYR A 80 10.06 -8.16 -0.39
C TYR A 80 9.22 -7.04 0.20
N MET A 81 9.36 -5.83 -0.35
CA MET A 81 8.61 -4.66 0.05
C MET A 81 7.42 -4.47 -0.89
N LEU A 82 6.22 -4.77 -0.40
CA LEU A 82 4.95 -4.48 -1.06
C LEU A 82 4.65 -2.98 -1.04
N ILE A 83 4.13 -2.49 -2.16
CA ILE A 83 3.67 -1.10 -2.34
C ILE A 83 2.16 -1.12 -2.54
N ILE A 84 1.45 -0.38 -1.71
CA ILE A 84 -0.01 -0.24 -1.73
C ILE A 84 -0.33 1.22 -2.04
N GLY A 85 -1.24 1.47 -2.98
CA GLY A 85 -1.65 2.82 -3.38
C GLY A 85 -3.17 2.97 -3.29
N ILE A 86 -3.63 4.02 -2.60
CA ILE A 86 -5.06 4.32 -2.46
C ILE A 86 -5.29 5.78 -2.86
N SER A 87 -6.11 6.01 -3.89
CA SER A 87 -6.37 7.34 -4.42
C SER A 87 -6.96 8.29 -3.37
N ASP A 88 -6.45 9.52 -3.32
CA ASP A 88 -6.97 10.57 -2.43
C ASP A 88 -8.44 10.87 -2.71
N LYS A 89 -8.88 10.80 -3.98
CA LYS A 89 -10.28 11.02 -4.35
C LYS A 89 -11.22 10.00 -3.70
N LEU A 90 -10.80 8.73 -3.63
CA LEU A 90 -11.59 7.68 -2.98
C LEU A 90 -11.64 7.92 -1.46
N ILE A 91 -10.49 8.25 -0.87
CA ILE A 91 -10.37 8.56 0.56
C ILE A 91 -11.27 9.74 0.94
N GLU A 92 -11.20 10.84 0.19
CA GLU A 92 -12.02 12.03 0.39
C GLU A 92 -13.51 11.73 0.22
N PHE A 93 -13.87 10.95 -0.80
CA PHE A 93 -15.25 10.53 -1.00
C PHE A 93 -15.79 9.77 0.21
N ILE A 94 -15.07 8.75 0.68
CA ILE A 94 -15.51 7.92 1.81
C ILE A 94 -15.64 8.79 3.06
N LYS A 95 -14.65 9.63 3.36
CA LYS A 95 -14.69 10.53 4.52
C LYS A 95 -15.85 11.52 4.47
N LYS A 96 -16.27 11.96 3.28
CA LYS A 96 -17.38 12.89 3.09
C LYS A 96 -18.75 12.22 3.25
N ASN A 97 -18.88 10.95 2.85
CA ASN A 97 -20.18 10.28 2.77
C ASN A 97 -20.42 9.26 3.89
N ILE A 98 -19.36 8.77 4.54
CA ILE A 98 -19.42 7.74 5.57
C ILE A 98 -18.89 8.29 6.89
N ASN A 99 -19.66 8.13 7.96
CA ASN A 99 -19.24 8.51 9.30
C ASN A 99 -18.35 7.41 9.93
N LEU A 100 -17.10 7.37 9.51
CA LEU A 100 -16.12 6.36 9.92
C LEU A 100 -15.84 6.38 11.44
N SER A 101 -15.92 7.53 12.10
CA SER A 101 -15.70 7.60 13.56
C SER A 101 -16.83 6.93 14.33
N LYS A 102 -18.07 7.00 13.84
CA LYS A 102 -19.20 6.24 14.41
C LYS A 102 -19.03 4.74 14.24
N LEU A 103 -18.37 4.31 13.17
CA LEU A 103 -18.07 2.90 12.89
C LEU A 103 -16.76 2.42 13.53
N ASN A 104 -16.01 3.33 14.18
CA ASN A 104 -14.69 3.05 14.74
C ASN A 104 -13.74 2.35 13.76
N MET A 105 -13.73 2.78 12.50
CA MET A 105 -12.95 2.14 11.42
C MET A 105 -12.20 3.18 10.59
N SER A 106 -11.11 2.76 9.94
CA SER A 106 -10.41 3.59 8.96
C SER A 106 -10.99 3.46 7.56
N VAL A 107 -10.48 4.27 6.61
CA VAL A 107 -10.88 4.15 5.20
C VAL A 107 -10.42 2.80 4.66
N GLU A 108 -9.22 2.39 5.01
CA GLU A 108 -8.59 1.14 4.59
C GLU A 108 -9.37 -0.07 5.09
N ASP A 109 -9.85 -0.01 6.34
CA ASP A 109 -10.73 -1.05 6.90
C ASP A 109 -12.08 -1.08 6.15
N TYR A 110 -12.63 0.09 5.79
CA TYR A 110 -13.92 0.20 5.11
C TYR A 110 -13.91 -0.32 3.66
N ILE A 111 -12.85 -0.05 2.91
CA ILE A 111 -12.70 -0.53 1.52
C ILE A 111 -12.25 -2.00 1.45
N SER A 112 -11.88 -2.58 2.59
CA SER A 112 -11.50 -3.98 2.67
C SER A 112 -12.74 -4.86 2.75
N LYS A 113 -12.74 -5.97 2.00
CA LYS A 113 -13.80 -6.97 2.09
C LYS A 113 -13.65 -7.74 3.39
N THR A 114 -14.76 -7.96 4.11
CA THR A 114 -14.78 -8.91 5.22
C THR A 114 -14.95 -10.33 4.67
N LYS A 115 -14.11 -11.28 5.09
CA LYS A 115 -14.43 -12.70 4.86
C LYS A 115 -15.43 -13.16 5.91
N GLN A 116 -16.49 -13.84 5.47
CA GLN A 116 -17.62 -14.32 6.29
C GLN A 116 -17.29 -15.29 7.44
N ASN A 117 -16.02 -15.61 7.73
CA ASN A 117 -15.70 -16.79 8.54
C ASN A 117 -14.97 -16.58 9.87
N LYS A 118 -14.47 -15.37 10.21
CA LYS A 118 -14.02 -14.99 11.57
C LYS A 118 -14.13 -13.48 11.72
N GLU A 119 -14.47 -13.00 12.92
CA GLU A 119 -14.94 -11.63 13.17
C GLU A 119 -13.95 -10.50 12.81
N GLU A 120 -12.70 -10.77 12.38
CA GLU A 120 -11.68 -9.71 12.22
C GLU A 120 -10.68 -9.94 11.06
N ASP A 121 -11.03 -10.74 10.04
CA ASP A 121 -10.16 -10.94 8.86
C ASP A 121 -10.58 -10.01 7.70
N TYR A 122 -9.80 -8.95 7.46
CA TYR A 122 -10.01 -7.98 6.38
C TYR A 122 -9.11 -8.28 5.18
N ILE A 123 -9.64 -8.06 3.98
CA ILE A 123 -8.87 -8.17 2.73
C ILE A 123 -8.99 -6.87 1.95
N LEU A 124 -7.90 -6.10 1.90
CA LEU A 124 -7.77 -4.99 0.97
C LEU A 124 -7.61 -5.55 -0.45
N PRO A 125 -8.53 -5.24 -1.38
CA PRO A 125 -8.50 -5.79 -2.74
C PRO A 125 -7.18 -5.59 -3.49
N ALA A 126 -6.81 -6.58 -4.32
CA ALA A 126 -5.60 -6.57 -5.16
C ALA A 126 -5.48 -5.32 -6.06
N ILE A 127 -6.59 -4.69 -6.41
CA ILE A 127 -6.62 -3.45 -7.22
C ILE A 127 -5.92 -2.26 -6.54
N PHE A 128 -5.70 -2.31 -5.22
CA PHE A 128 -4.96 -1.30 -4.46
C PHE A 128 -3.48 -1.67 -4.28
N ILE A 129 -3.06 -2.86 -4.72
CA ILE A 129 -1.68 -3.33 -4.58
C ILE A 129 -0.93 -2.98 -5.86
N LYS A 130 0.00 -2.01 -5.80
CA LYS A 130 0.79 -1.57 -6.96
C LYS A 130 1.76 -2.63 -7.45
N GLY A 131 2.36 -3.37 -6.53
CA GLY A 131 3.49 -4.23 -6.81
C GLY A 131 4.28 -4.56 -5.56
N TYR A 132 5.40 -5.25 -5.75
CA TYR A 132 6.43 -5.36 -4.74
C TYR A 132 7.82 -5.09 -5.34
N ILE A 133 8.76 -4.79 -4.46
CA ILE A 133 10.16 -4.58 -4.80
C ILE A 133 10.99 -5.58 -4.00
N LYS A 134 11.87 -6.32 -4.68
CA LYS A 134 12.90 -7.12 -4.03
C LYS A 134 14.12 -6.24 -3.78
N TYR A 135 14.10 -5.51 -2.67
CA TYR A 135 14.93 -4.32 -2.52
C TYR A 135 16.44 -4.57 -2.56
N LYS A 136 16.90 -5.76 -2.16
CA LYS A 136 18.32 -6.15 -2.26
C LYS A 136 18.81 -6.27 -3.71
N SER A 137 17.92 -6.65 -4.61
CA SER A 137 18.25 -6.84 -6.04
C SER A 137 17.84 -5.66 -6.92
N GLY A 138 16.96 -4.79 -6.41
CA GLY A 138 16.34 -3.71 -7.18
C GLY A 138 15.23 -4.15 -8.14
N GLU A 139 14.88 -5.45 -8.17
CA GLU A 139 13.80 -5.96 -9.03
C GLU A 139 12.44 -5.42 -8.59
N ILE A 140 11.66 -4.96 -9.57
CA ILE A 140 10.32 -4.40 -9.38
C ILE A 140 9.32 -5.29 -10.10
N VAL A 141 8.35 -5.83 -9.37
CA VAL A 141 7.25 -6.62 -9.90
C VAL A 141 5.96 -5.82 -9.78
N LYS A 142 5.45 -5.35 -10.93
CA LYS A 142 4.23 -4.55 -11.00
C LYS A 142 2.98 -5.42 -11.03
N ASN A 143 1.91 -4.98 -10.37
CA ASN A 143 0.64 -5.68 -10.40
C ASN A 143 -0.19 -5.20 -11.61
N PRO A 144 -0.49 -6.04 -12.60
CA PRO A 144 -1.35 -5.65 -13.72
C PRO A 144 -2.79 -5.36 -13.30
N LYS A 145 -3.21 -5.81 -12.10
CA LYS A 145 -4.54 -5.55 -11.54
C LYS A 145 -4.64 -4.18 -10.84
N PHE A 146 -3.52 -3.49 -10.61
CA PHE A 146 -3.53 -2.20 -9.91
C PHE A 146 -4.32 -1.16 -10.71
N LEU A 147 -5.27 -0.49 -10.05
CA LEU A 147 -6.10 0.54 -10.63
C LEU A 147 -5.92 1.85 -9.85
N PHE A 148 -4.92 2.64 -10.23
CA PHE A 148 -4.69 3.97 -9.65
C PHE A 148 -5.95 4.86 -9.70
N ASN A 149 -6.61 4.85 -10.86
CA ASN A 149 -7.82 5.62 -11.12
C ASN A 149 -9.09 4.88 -10.70
N TYR A 150 -9.04 3.86 -9.84
CA TYR A 150 -10.24 3.16 -9.39
C TYR A 150 -11.25 4.19 -8.88
N GLN A 151 -12.25 4.47 -9.72
CA GLN A 151 -13.12 5.60 -9.52
C GLN A 151 -14.24 5.19 -8.61
N LEU A 152 -14.78 6.19 -7.93
CA LEU A 152 -15.98 6.08 -7.13
C LEU A 152 -17.10 5.23 -7.76
N LYS A 153 -17.29 5.35 -9.08
CA LYS A 153 -18.35 4.64 -9.80
C LYS A 153 -18.18 3.11 -9.72
N GLU A 154 -16.95 2.62 -9.87
CA GLU A 154 -16.61 1.20 -9.82
C GLU A 154 -16.73 0.65 -8.39
N PHE A 155 -16.46 1.49 -7.37
CA PHE A 155 -16.67 1.13 -5.96
C PHE A 155 -18.17 1.07 -5.60
N ILE A 156 -18.98 2.05 -6.05
CA ILE A 156 -20.43 2.08 -5.81
C ILE A 156 -21.13 0.89 -6.47
N GLU A 157 -20.71 0.48 -7.67
CA GLU A 157 -21.28 -0.69 -8.36
C GLU A 157 -20.98 -2.04 -7.68
N GLN A 158 -20.05 -2.07 -6.72
CA GLN A 158 -19.66 -3.28 -5.97
C GLN A 158 -20.20 -3.33 -4.53
N LEU A 159 -20.88 -2.28 -4.06
CA LEU A 159 -21.61 -2.24 -2.79
C LEU A 159 -23.04 -2.76 -2.99
#